data_AF-A0A819TC84-F1
#
_entry.id   AF-A0A819TC84-F1
#
_cell.length_a   1.000
_cell.length_b   1.000
_cell.length_c   1.000
_cell.angle_alpha   90.00
_cell.angle_beta   90.00
_cell.angle_gamma   90.00
#
_symmetry.space_group_name_H-M   'P 1'
#
loop_
_entity.id
_entity.type
_entity.pdbx_description
1 polymer ?
#
loop_
_entity_poly.entity_id
_entity_poly.type
_entity_poly.pdbx_seq_one_letter_code
_entity_poly.pdbx_strand_id
1 'polypeptide(L)'
;MVVTLIHLILNLNFSVQCLTKILSVIRHEKPEELYRSTPGLRHIWIGHASYFVEMNNFRFLVDSIFRSRRSAFDLNKSLWGSFAVWDATHKFYFAEDTGYTHNISIFRHIGKTYGPFDLSAIPIGAYEPRWMMEAQHMSPDEAVQIHIDVQSKKSIGIHWGTWALANEYFMEPPKKLAQAVLSKLLNSSSFIVVKHSEVFDLP
;
A
#
# COMPACT_ATOMS: atom_id res chain seq x y z
N MET A 1 -13.81 -18.70 9.46
CA MET A 1 -12.77 -17.90 8.80
C MET A 1 -13.42 -16.59 8.38
N VAL A 2 -13.37 -15.58 9.25
CA VAL A 2 -14.14 -14.35 9.08
C VAL A 2 -13.32 -13.39 8.22
N VAL A 3 -13.67 -13.28 6.95
CA VAL A 3 -13.28 -12.13 6.13
C VAL A 3 -14.04 -10.94 6.70
N THR A 4 -13.39 -10.17 7.57
CA THR A 4 -14.01 -8.96 8.10
C THR A 4 -13.88 -7.89 7.01
N LEU A 5 -14.91 -7.80 6.16
CA LEU A 5 -15.14 -6.63 5.33
C LEU A 5 -15.49 -5.47 6.28
N ILE A 6 -14.47 -4.72 6.71
CA ILE A 6 -14.72 -3.48 7.44
C ILE A 6 -15.22 -2.47 6.42
N HIS A 7 -16.54 -2.34 6.32
CA HIS A 7 -17.20 -1.22 5.64
C HIS A 7 -16.98 0.02 6.52
N LEU A 8 -15.79 0.62 6.43
CA LEU A 8 -15.46 1.85 7.15
C LEU A 8 -16.00 3.05 6.35
N ILE A 9 -17.30 3.33 6.46
CA ILE A 9 -17.83 4.63 6.03
C ILE A 9 -17.43 5.65 7.09
N LEU A 10 -16.23 6.22 6.94
CA LEU A 10 -15.80 7.35 7.76
C LEU A 10 -16.41 8.63 7.20
N ASN A 11 -17.61 8.96 7.68
CA ASN A 11 -18.11 10.33 7.69
C ASN A 11 -17.39 11.12 8.81
N LEU A 12 -16.06 11.17 8.75
CA LEU A 12 -15.28 11.95 9.70
C LEU A 12 -15.08 13.33 9.13
N ASN A 13 -15.72 14.32 9.76
CA ASN A 13 -15.33 15.72 9.70
C ASN A 13 -13.91 15.85 10.28
N PHE A 14 -12.90 15.50 9.48
CA PHE A 14 -11.51 15.72 9.81
C PHE A 14 -11.27 17.22 9.82
N SER A 15 -11.27 17.81 11.02
CA SER A 15 -10.84 19.19 11.23
C SER A 15 -9.45 19.40 10.61
N VAL A 16 -9.28 20.49 9.86
CA VAL A 16 -8.02 20.95 9.24
C VAL A 16 -6.84 20.96 10.24
N GLN A 17 -7.12 21.08 11.54
CA GLN A 17 -6.13 21.05 12.62
C GLN A 17 -5.48 19.67 12.87
N CYS A 18 -6.17 18.56 12.58
CA CYS A 18 -5.62 17.22 12.78
C CYS A 18 -4.64 16.86 11.66
N LEU A 19 -4.97 17.25 10.42
CA LEU A 19 -4.08 17.16 9.27
C LEU A 19 -2.80 17.97 9.48
N THR A 20 -2.86 19.20 9.99
CA THR A 20 -1.66 20.03 10.20
C THR A 20 -0.61 19.39 11.12
N LYS A 21 -1.03 18.61 12.13
CA LYS A 21 -0.10 17.89 13.03
C LYS A 21 0.55 16.68 12.37
N ILE A 22 -0.21 15.86 11.65
CA ILE A 22 0.33 14.70 10.90
C ILE A 22 1.24 15.19 9.76
N LEU A 23 0.81 16.22 9.03
CA LEU A 23 1.56 16.80 7.92
C LEU A 23 2.80 17.58 8.38
N SER A 24 2.90 17.99 9.65
CA SER A 24 4.14 18.58 10.19
C SER A 24 5.29 17.57 10.30
N VAL A 25 4.97 16.28 10.37
CA VAL A 25 5.95 15.17 10.37
C VAL A 25 6.40 14.87 8.94
N ILE A 26 5.51 15.02 7.97
CA ILE A 26 5.78 14.85 6.55
C ILE A 26 6.40 16.15 6.05
N ARG A 27 7.73 16.26 6.01
CA ARG A 27 8.41 17.37 5.34
C ARG A 27 8.16 17.29 3.82
N HIS A 28 6.97 17.68 3.40
CA HIS A 28 6.63 17.89 2.00
C HIS A 28 7.23 19.22 1.56
N GLU A 29 7.93 19.24 0.43
CA GLU A 29 8.57 20.46 -0.08
C GLU A 29 7.54 21.56 -0.43
N LYS A 30 6.26 21.18 -0.60
CA LYS A 30 5.13 22.05 -0.99
C LYS A 30 3.84 21.75 -0.21
N PRO A 31 3.68 22.23 1.03
CA PRO A 31 2.55 21.86 1.88
C PRO A 31 1.17 22.28 1.34
N GLU A 32 1.09 23.32 0.53
CA GLU A 32 -0.13 23.77 -0.17
C GLU A 32 -0.72 22.75 -1.15
N GLU A 33 0.09 21.89 -1.76
CA GLU A 33 -0.41 20.83 -2.63
C GLU A 33 -1.22 19.80 -1.83
N LEU A 34 -0.87 19.58 -0.56
CA LEU A 34 -1.53 18.65 0.35
C LEU A 34 -2.93 19.10 0.79
N TYR A 35 -3.24 20.40 0.71
CA TYR A 35 -4.55 20.94 1.09
C TYR A 35 -5.52 21.11 -0.10
N ARG A 36 -5.08 20.86 -1.34
CA ARG A 36 -5.96 20.92 -2.51
C ARG A 36 -6.99 19.80 -2.47
N SER A 37 -8.27 20.18 -2.62
CA SER A 37 -9.36 19.23 -2.88
C SER A 37 -9.45 19.02 -4.39
N THR A 38 -8.97 17.89 -4.88
CA THR A 38 -9.11 17.49 -6.29
C THR A 38 -10.08 16.30 -6.39
N PRO A 39 -11.05 16.32 -7.32
CA PRO A 39 -11.79 15.12 -7.68
C PRO A 39 -10.83 14.02 -8.17
N GLY A 40 -11.14 12.76 -7.87
CA GLY A 40 -10.34 11.61 -8.28
C GLY A 40 -9.64 10.88 -7.12
N LEU A 41 -8.67 10.04 -7.47
CA LEU A 41 -7.91 9.22 -6.52
C LEU A 41 -6.46 9.71 -6.45
N ARG A 42 -6.05 10.12 -5.25
CA ARG A 42 -4.72 10.63 -4.96
C ARG A 42 -4.04 9.81 -3.88
N HIS A 43 -2.79 9.45 -4.12
CA HIS A 43 -1.96 8.71 -3.18
C HIS A 43 -0.71 9.51 -2.83
N ILE A 44 -0.45 9.65 -1.53
CA ILE A 44 0.76 10.26 -0.99
C ILE A 44 1.41 9.23 -0.07
N TRP A 45 2.61 8.80 -0.45
CA TRP A 45 3.39 7.89 0.38
C TRP A 45 4.26 8.69 1.35
N ILE A 46 4.14 8.37 2.63
CA ILE A 46 4.78 9.12 3.72
C ILE A 46 5.91 8.31 4.38
N GLY A 47 6.16 7.09 3.88
CA GLY A 47 7.23 6.19 4.32
C GLY A 47 6.68 4.88 4.91
N HIS A 48 7.51 3.83 4.93
CA HIS A 48 7.12 2.50 5.46
C HIS A 48 5.82 1.97 4.80
N ALA A 49 4.94 1.34 5.58
CA ALA A 49 3.56 0.98 5.21
C ALA A 49 2.57 2.14 5.46
N SER A 50 3.04 3.37 5.64
CA SER A 50 2.22 4.52 5.99
C SER A 50 1.94 5.41 4.76
N TYR A 51 0.69 5.82 4.57
CA TYR A 51 0.25 6.56 3.39
C TYR A 51 -1.02 7.36 3.67
N PHE A 52 -1.20 8.38 2.86
CA PHE A 52 -2.38 9.22 2.85
C PHE A 52 -3.06 9.11 1.49
N VAL A 53 -4.32 8.67 1.49
CA VAL A 53 -5.13 8.49 0.30
C VAL A 53 -6.32 9.43 0.37
N GLU A 54 -6.48 10.23 -0.68
CA GLU A 54 -7.68 11.04 -0.91
C GLU A 54 -8.46 10.42 -2.06
N MET A 55 -9.74 10.15 -1.85
CA MET A 55 -10.64 9.64 -2.88
C MET A 55 -11.90 10.50 -2.84
N ASN A 56 -11.98 11.45 -3.76
CA ASN A 56 -13.01 12.48 -3.79
C ASN A 56 -13.14 13.20 -2.43
N ASN A 57 -14.24 12.98 -1.70
CA ASN A 57 -14.52 13.62 -0.41
C ASN A 57 -14.01 12.82 0.79
N PHE A 58 -13.39 11.66 0.59
CA PHE A 58 -12.87 10.81 1.65
C PHE A 58 -11.35 10.92 1.75
N ARG A 59 -10.85 10.98 2.98
CA ARG A 59 -9.43 11.03 3.30
C ARG A 59 -9.10 9.94 4.30
N PHE A 60 -8.10 9.13 3.97
CA PHE A 60 -7.63 8.04 4.80
C PHE A 60 -6.15 8.24 5.07
N LEU A 61 -5.78 8.38 6.34
CA LEU A 61 -4.41 8.14 6.79
C LEU A 61 -4.37 6.71 7.29
N VAL A 62 -3.42 5.93 6.80
CA VAL A 62 -3.21 4.57 7.27
C VAL A 62 -1.75 4.35 7.57
N ASP A 63 -1.52 3.59 8.65
CA ASP A 63 -0.21 3.17 9.12
C ASP A 63 -0.37 1.75 9.66
N SER A 64 0.09 0.77 8.88
CA SER A 64 -0.19 -0.65 9.14
C SER A 64 0.94 -1.32 9.90
N ILE A 65 0.60 -2.26 10.80
CA ILE A 65 1.55 -3.05 11.59
C ILE A 65 1.26 -4.55 11.37
N PHE A 66 2.21 -5.28 10.79
CA PHE A 66 1.99 -6.66 10.29
C PHE A 66 2.01 -7.81 11.31
N ARG A 67 2.08 -7.50 12.58
CA ARG A 67 1.92 -8.51 13.62
C ARG A 67 1.33 -7.76 14.78
N SER A 68 0.20 -8.22 15.30
CA SER A 68 -0.30 -7.65 16.55
C SER A 68 0.66 -8.10 17.66
N ARG A 69 1.76 -7.39 17.83
CA ARG A 69 2.69 -7.57 18.93
C ARG A 69 3.27 -6.21 19.23
N ARG A 70 2.61 -5.51 20.14
CA ARG A 70 3.02 -4.21 20.68
C ARG A 70 3.70 -4.37 22.04
N SER A 71 3.70 -5.58 22.60
CA SER A 71 4.27 -5.94 23.89
C SER A 71 4.81 -7.38 23.90
N ALA A 72 5.38 -7.80 25.02
CA ALA A 72 5.84 -9.19 25.17
C ALA A 72 4.69 -10.22 25.14
N PHE A 73 3.45 -9.82 25.47
CA PHE A 73 2.35 -10.72 25.81
C PHE A 73 1.08 -10.56 24.95
N ASP A 74 1.16 -9.88 23.81
CA ASP A 74 0.00 -9.58 22.96
C ASP A 74 0.09 -10.16 21.55
N LEU A 75 0.98 -11.13 21.34
CA LEU A 75 1.10 -11.84 20.07
C LEU A 75 -0.26 -12.35 19.58
N ASN A 76 -0.64 -11.93 18.36
CA ASN A 76 -1.87 -12.32 17.66
C ASN A 76 -3.20 -12.01 18.40
N LYS A 77 -3.20 -11.05 19.33
CA LYS A 77 -4.43 -10.54 19.97
C LYS A 77 -5.25 -9.58 19.09
N SER A 78 -4.81 -9.23 17.90
CA SER A 78 -5.57 -8.43 16.91
C SER A 78 -5.37 -9.01 15.51
N LEU A 79 -6.40 -8.88 14.67
CA LEU A 79 -6.31 -9.25 13.26
C LEU A 79 -5.43 -8.25 12.50
N TRP A 80 -4.87 -8.72 11.40
CA TRP A 80 -4.17 -7.95 10.37
C TRP A 80 -4.82 -8.26 9.02
N GLY A 81 -4.73 -7.34 8.07
CA GLY A 81 -5.24 -7.61 6.73
C GLY A 81 -5.36 -6.39 5.85
N SER A 82 -5.31 -6.64 4.54
CA SER A 82 -5.55 -5.64 3.50
C SER A 82 -6.95 -5.04 3.57
N PHE A 83 -7.11 -3.85 3.03
CA PHE A 83 -8.43 -3.28 2.78
C PHE A 83 -8.56 -2.76 1.35
N ALA A 84 -9.82 -2.61 0.93
CA ALA A 84 -10.19 -1.96 -0.31
C ALA A 84 -11.18 -0.84 0.02
N VAL A 85 -11.04 0.29 -0.67
CA VAL A 85 -12.00 1.41 -0.61
C VAL A 85 -12.41 1.73 -2.04
N TRP A 86 -13.69 1.98 -2.25
CA TRP A 86 -14.18 2.41 -3.55
C TRP A 86 -15.39 3.32 -3.42
N ASP A 87 -15.59 4.12 -4.46
CA ASP A 87 -16.83 4.86 -4.70
C ASP A 87 -17.43 4.46 -6.06
N ALA A 88 -18.21 5.36 -6.66
CA ALA A 88 -18.86 5.11 -7.95
C ALA A 88 -17.88 5.12 -9.13
N THR A 89 -16.68 5.72 -8.98
CA THR A 89 -15.75 5.98 -10.08
C THR A 89 -14.38 5.35 -9.89
N HIS A 90 -13.93 5.17 -8.65
CA HIS A 90 -12.57 4.72 -8.35
C HIS A 90 -12.57 3.57 -7.32
N LYS A 91 -11.66 2.61 -7.52
CA LYS A 91 -11.34 1.55 -6.55
C LYS A 91 -9.86 1.57 -6.19
N PHE A 92 -9.59 1.67 -4.90
CA PHE A 92 -8.27 1.59 -4.30
C PHE A 92 -8.11 0.31 -3.49
N TYR A 93 -6.98 -0.37 -3.66
CA TYR A 93 -6.58 -1.51 -2.83
C TYR A 93 -5.29 -1.23 -2.08
N PHE A 94 -5.26 -1.62 -0.81
CA PHE A 94 -4.06 -1.56 0.00
C PHE A 94 -3.71 -2.94 0.51
N ALA A 95 -2.57 -3.47 0.06
CA ALA A 95 -2.18 -4.85 0.36
C ALA A 95 -1.74 -5.06 1.83
N GLU A 96 -1.31 -3.98 2.49
CA GLU A 96 -0.47 -4.02 3.70
C GLU A 96 0.78 -4.87 3.51
N ASP A 97 1.62 -4.92 4.53
CA ASP A 97 2.59 -5.99 4.70
C ASP A 97 1.86 -7.32 4.58
N THR A 98 2.39 -8.23 3.77
CA THR A 98 1.87 -9.59 3.65
C THR A 98 2.87 -10.43 2.87
N GLY A 99 2.95 -11.72 3.18
CA GLY A 99 3.59 -12.71 2.32
C GLY A 99 2.69 -13.09 1.15
N TYR A 100 3.28 -13.72 0.13
CA TYR A 100 2.53 -14.27 -1.00
C TYR A 100 2.45 -15.79 -0.92
N THR A 101 1.24 -16.35 -1.03
CA THR A 101 1.02 -17.80 -0.94
C THR A 101 0.77 -18.41 -2.31
N HIS A 102 1.77 -19.09 -2.88
CA HIS A 102 1.72 -19.61 -4.27
C HIS A 102 0.63 -20.65 -4.53
N ASN A 103 0.24 -21.48 -3.55
CA ASN A 103 -0.68 -22.60 -3.76
C ASN A 103 -2.16 -22.15 -3.82
N ILE A 104 -2.54 -21.16 -3.02
CA ILE A 104 -3.87 -20.54 -3.02
C ILE A 104 -3.65 -19.06 -2.68
N SER A 105 -3.63 -18.22 -3.71
CA SER A 105 -3.47 -16.78 -3.54
C SER A 105 -4.83 -16.16 -3.21
N ILE A 106 -4.98 -15.66 -1.98
CA ILE A 106 -6.14 -14.87 -1.55
C ILE A 106 -6.32 -13.63 -2.46
N PHE A 107 -5.23 -13.09 -3.00
CA PHE A 107 -5.24 -11.94 -3.91
C PHE A 107 -6.00 -12.23 -5.19
N ARG A 108 -5.91 -13.45 -5.73
CA ARG A 108 -6.68 -13.85 -6.91
C ARG A 108 -8.18 -13.87 -6.62
N HIS A 109 -8.57 -14.25 -5.40
CA HIS A 109 -9.96 -14.18 -4.98
C HIS A 109 -10.41 -12.72 -4.80
N ILE A 110 -9.58 -11.87 -4.18
CA ILE A 110 -9.83 -10.44 -4.03
C ILE A 110 -10.03 -9.78 -5.41
N GLY A 111 -9.15 -10.04 -6.37
CA GLY A 111 -9.29 -9.49 -7.73
C GLY A 111 -10.54 -9.97 -8.46
N LYS A 112 -10.91 -11.25 -8.31
CA LYS A 112 -12.15 -11.78 -8.91
C LYS A 112 -13.41 -11.17 -8.30
N THR A 113 -13.42 -10.92 -6.99
CA THR A 113 -14.61 -10.47 -6.26
C THR A 113 -14.77 -8.95 -6.30
N TYR A 114 -13.66 -8.21 -6.16
CA TYR A 114 -13.68 -6.76 -5.95
C TYR A 114 -12.99 -5.96 -7.06
N GLY A 115 -12.08 -6.58 -7.81
CA GLY A 115 -11.37 -5.94 -8.91
C GLY A 115 -12.27 -5.65 -10.13
N PRO A 116 -11.71 -5.04 -11.18
CA PRO A 116 -10.36 -4.48 -11.25
C PRO A 116 -10.21 -3.24 -10.34
N PHE A 117 -9.00 -3.04 -9.80
CA PHE A 117 -8.67 -1.84 -9.03
C PHE A 117 -8.01 -0.78 -9.93
N ASP A 118 -8.29 0.49 -9.69
CA ASP A 118 -7.66 1.59 -10.44
C ASP A 118 -6.24 1.84 -9.93
N LEU A 119 -6.06 1.78 -8.61
CA LEU A 119 -4.77 1.89 -7.96
C LEU A 119 -4.62 0.86 -6.83
N SER A 120 -3.45 0.25 -6.73
CA SER A 120 -3.07 -0.51 -5.54
C SER A 120 -1.75 0.00 -4.95
N ALA A 121 -1.65 0.08 -3.63
CA ALA A 121 -0.39 0.27 -2.94
C ALA A 121 0.07 -1.07 -2.35
N ILE A 122 1.25 -1.55 -2.79
CA ILE A 122 1.74 -2.91 -2.56
C ILE A 122 3.19 -2.86 -2.07
N PRO A 123 3.54 -3.51 -0.93
CA PRO A 123 4.91 -3.53 -0.41
C PRO A 123 5.90 -4.14 -1.38
N ILE A 124 7.12 -3.60 -1.38
CA ILE A 124 8.23 -4.17 -2.14
C ILE A 124 9.51 -4.33 -1.30
N GLY A 125 9.50 -3.98 -0.01
CA GLY A 125 10.65 -4.02 0.88
C GLY A 125 10.46 -4.93 2.11
N ALA A 126 11.53 -5.08 2.90
CA ALA A 126 11.64 -5.97 4.06
C ALA A 126 11.52 -7.47 3.72
N TYR A 127 12.14 -7.92 2.64
CA TYR A 127 11.94 -9.28 2.13
C TYR A 127 13.14 -10.23 2.32
N GLU A 128 14.32 -9.74 2.72
CA GLU A 128 15.50 -10.59 2.97
C GLU A 128 15.79 -10.77 4.48
N PRO A 129 16.24 -11.95 4.94
CA PRO A 129 16.47 -13.15 4.13
C PRO A 129 15.16 -13.91 3.84
N ARG A 130 15.00 -14.43 2.61
CA ARG A 130 13.75 -15.10 2.18
C ARG A 130 13.25 -16.18 3.13
N TRP A 131 14.13 -17.06 3.62
CA TRP A 131 13.75 -18.16 4.51
C TRP A 131 13.06 -17.71 5.82
N MET A 132 13.29 -16.46 6.24
CA MET A 132 12.68 -15.86 7.43
C MET A 132 11.47 -14.99 7.06
N MET A 133 11.60 -14.20 6.00
CA MET A 133 10.67 -13.12 5.69
C MET A 133 9.54 -13.54 4.74
N GLU A 134 9.70 -14.58 3.92
CA GLU A 134 8.74 -14.98 2.86
C GLU A 134 7.29 -15.14 3.36
N ALA A 135 7.11 -15.72 4.55
CA ALA A 135 5.77 -15.90 5.13
C ALA A 135 5.08 -14.58 5.53
N GLN A 136 5.82 -13.48 5.62
CA GLN A 136 5.35 -12.21 6.17
C GLN A 136 5.50 -11.02 5.22
N HIS A 137 6.51 -11.04 4.37
CA HIS A 137 6.83 -9.98 3.44
C HIS A 137 7.13 -10.56 2.05
N MET A 138 6.34 -10.08 1.10
CA MET A 138 6.52 -10.40 -0.30
C MET A 138 7.83 -9.82 -0.85
N SER A 139 8.44 -10.54 -1.79
CA SER A 139 9.50 -9.99 -2.64
C SER A 139 8.90 -9.06 -3.72
N PRO A 140 9.71 -8.22 -4.39
CA PRO A 140 9.23 -7.42 -5.52
C PRO A 140 8.59 -8.23 -6.65
N ASP A 141 9.03 -9.47 -6.91
CA ASP A 141 8.39 -10.34 -7.91
C ASP A 141 6.97 -10.76 -7.49
N GLU A 142 6.84 -11.16 -6.24
CA GLU A 142 5.57 -11.53 -5.62
C GLU A 142 4.63 -10.31 -5.55
N ALA A 143 5.16 -9.11 -5.30
CA ALA A 143 4.38 -7.87 -5.36
C ALA A 143 3.78 -7.65 -6.77
N VAL A 144 4.57 -7.87 -7.83
CA VAL A 144 4.04 -7.81 -9.21
C VAL A 144 3.02 -8.92 -9.45
N GLN A 145 3.17 -10.08 -8.81
CA GLN A 145 2.13 -11.12 -8.88
C GLN A 145 0.82 -10.66 -8.25
N ILE A 146 0.88 -9.98 -7.09
CA ILE A 146 -0.30 -9.42 -6.44
C ILE A 146 -0.95 -8.37 -7.33
N HIS A 147 -0.19 -7.48 -7.95
CA HIS A 147 -0.70 -6.49 -8.92
C HIS A 147 -1.56 -7.16 -10.01
N ILE A 148 -1.09 -8.29 -10.56
CA ILE A 148 -1.83 -9.08 -11.56
C ILE A 148 -3.06 -9.73 -10.93
N ASP A 149 -2.89 -10.41 -9.79
CA ASP A 149 -3.93 -11.21 -9.14
C ASP A 149 -5.12 -10.37 -8.69
N VAL A 150 -4.88 -9.16 -8.18
CA VAL A 150 -5.92 -8.20 -7.80
C VAL A 150 -6.48 -7.43 -9.00
N GLN A 151 -5.94 -7.66 -10.20
CA GLN A 151 -6.34 -6.97 -11.43
C GLN A 151 -6.18 -5.44 -11.31
N SER A 152 -5.07 -4.99 -10.75
CA SER A 152 -4.79 -3.56 -10.61
C SER A 152 -4.38 -2.96 -11.96
N LYS A 153 -5.00 -1.84 -12.35
CA LYS A 153 -4.58 -1.08 -13.54
C LYS A 153 -3.23 -0.43 -13.32
N LYS A 154 -3.02 0.14 -12.13
CA LYS A 154 -1.75 0.74 -11.72
C LYS A 154 -1.42 0.40 -10.27
N SER A 155 -0.14 0.32 -9.92
CA SER A 155 0.31 0.12 -8.56
C SER A 155 1.49 1.02 -8.18
N ILE A 156 1.55 1.38 -6.89
CA ILE A 156 2.65 2.12 -6.28
C ILE A 156 3.37 1.21 -5.26
N GLY A 157 4.68 1.12 -5.38
CA GLY A 157 5.53 0.35 -4.47
C GLY A 157 5.76 1.09 -3.17
N ILE A 158 5.35 0.47 -2.05
CA ILE A 158 5.50 1.00 -0.69
C ILE A 158 6.46 0.14 0.14
N HIS A 159 6.63 0.46 1.43
CA HIS A 159 7.38 -0.34 2.39
C HIS A 159 8.90 -0.48 2.12
N TRP A 160 9.47 0.39 1.30
CA TRP A 160 10.90 0.41 0.98
C TRP A 160 11.54 1.76 1.34
N GLY A 161 12.87 1.87 1.27
CA GLY A 161 13.59 3.15 1.27
C GLY A 161 13.40 4.07 2.49
N THR A 162 12.77 3.61 3.57
CA THR A 162 12.42 4.42 4.75
C THR A 162 13.11 3.90 6.01
N TRP A 163 12.92 2.61 6.32
CA TRP A 163 13.52 1.94 7.48
C TRP A 163 14.25 0.68 7.03
N ALA A 164 15.40 0.40 7.64
CA ALA A 164 16.14 -0.84 7.45
C ALA A 164 15.54 -1.93 8.36
N LEU A 165 14.45 -2.57 7.91
CA LEU A 165 13.72 -3.59 8.67
C LEU A 165 14.18 -5.01 8.39
N ALA A 166 14.92 -5.21 7.31
CA ALA A 166 15.45 -6.50 6.91
C ALA A 166 16.80 -6.32 6.19
N ASN A 167 17.31 -7.39 5.59
CA ASN A 167 18.72 -7.46 5.18
C ASN A 167 18.98 -7.03 3.73
N GLU A 168 17.96 -6.64 2.95
CA GLU A 168 18.20 -6.13 1.60
C GLU A 168 18.87 -4.75 1.61
N TYR A 169 19.63 -4.46 0.55
CA TYR A 169 20.14 -3.10 0.34
C TYR A 169 18.98 -2.14 0.06
N PHE A 170 18.91 -1.00 0.75
CA PHE A 170 17.73 -0.11 0.73
C PHE A 170 17.32 0.43 -0.65
N MET A 171 18.22 0.47 -1.64
CA MET A 171 17.92 0.86 -3.04
C MET A 171 17.73 -0.33 -3.99
N GLU A 172 17.77 -1.55 -3.49
CA GLU A 172 17.50 -2.77 -4.27
C GLU A 172 16.01 -2.91 -4.66
N PRO A 173 15.03 -2.63 -3.78
CA PRO A 173 13.62 -2.90 -4.07
C PRO A 173 13.10 -2.28 -5.38
N PRO A 174 13.34 -0.99 -5.70
CA PRO A 174 12.88 -0.42 -6.97
C PRO A 174 13.52 -1.08 -8.20
N LYS A 175 14.79 -1.50 -8.09
CA LYS A 175 15.50 -2.16 -9.19
C LYS A 175 14.91 -3.53 -9.48
N LYS A 176 14.68 -4.33 -8.42
CA LYS A 176 14.04 -5.64 -8.54
C LYS A 176 12.58 -5.53 -8.98
N LEU A 177 11.85 -4.50 -8.54
CA LEU A 177 10.49 -4.23 -9.03
C LEU A 177 10.50 -3.99 -10.55
N ALA A 178 11.35 -3.09 -11.04
CA ALA A 178 11.43 -2.79 -12.46
C ALA A 178 11.77 -4.04 -13.30
N GLN A 179 12.68 -4.88 -12.80
CA GLN A 179 13.00 -6.17 -13.43
C GLN A 179 11.80 -7.12 -13.45
N ALA A 180 11.05 -7.23 -12.35
CA ALA A 180 9.88 -8.09 -12.24
C ALA A 180 8.71 -7.63 -13.13
N VAL A 181 8.50 -6.32 -13.28
CA VAL A 181 7.49 -5.77 -14.20
C VAL A 181 7.80 -6.17 -15.63
N LEU A 182 9.07 -6.02 -16.04
CA LEU A 182 9.52 -6.41 -17.37
C LEU A 182 9.48 -7.93 -17.59
N SER A 183 9.87 -8.73 -16.60
CA SER A 183 9.86 -10.20 -16.71
C SER A 183 8.45 -10.76 -16.88
N LYS A 184 7.44 -10.09 -16.32
CA LYS A 184 6.01 -10.44 -16.47
C LYS A 184 5.33 -9.77 -17.67
N LEU A 185 6.11 -9.14 -18.57
CA LEU A 185 5.64 -8.50 -19.81
C LEU A 185 4.59 -7.40 -19.57
N LEU A 186 4.66 -6.72 -18.42
CA LEU A 186 3.79 -5.60 -18.10
C LEU A 186 4.35 -4.29 -18.62
N ASN A 187 3.49 -3.29 -18.78
CA ASN A 187 3.92 -1.94 -19.09
C ASN A 187 4.76 -1.39 -17.93
N SER A 188 5.91 -0.78 -18.20
CA SER A 188 6.80 -0.22 -17.17
C SER A 188 6.13 0.84 -16.28
N SER A 189 5.03 1.44 -16.76
CA SER A 189 4.23 2.41 -16.00
C SER A 189 3.10 1.78 -15.16
N SER A 190 2.84 0.47 -15.28
CA SER A 190 1.75 -0.20 -14.54
C SER A 190 2.07 -0.42 -13.07
N PHE A 191 3.35 -0.54 -12.70
CA PHE A 191 3.77 -0.64 -11.31
C PHE A 191 5.06 0.14 -11.10
N ILE A 192 4.95 1.28 -10.41
CA ILE A 192 6.03 2.25 -10.24
C ILE A 192 6.34 2.47 -8.77
N VAL A 193 7.45 3.15 -8.50
CA VAL A 193 7.71 3.77 -7.19
C VAL A 193 7.64 5.28 -7.32
N VAL A 194 7.33 5.95 -6.22
CA VAL A 194 7.33 7.42 -6.11
C VAL A 194 8.37 7.84 -5.07
N LYS A 195 8.86 9.06 -5.15
CA LYS A 195 9.69 9.64 -4.09
C LYS A 195 8.85 9.86 -2.83
N HIS A 196 9.50 9.92 -1.67
CA HIS A 196 8.85 10.34 -0.45
C HIS A 196 8.19 11.71 -0.64
N SER A 197 6.93 11.84 -0.21
CA SER A 197 6.15 13.06 -0.38
C SER A 197 5.85 13.43 -1.84
N GLU A 198 6.04 12.55 -2.82
CA GLU A 198 5.57 12.80 -4.18
C GLU A 198 4.07 12.50 -4.30
N VAL A 199 3.36 13.38 -5.00
CA VAL A 199 1.92 13.26 -5.25
C VAL A 199 1.70 12.50 -6.55
N PHE A 200 0.91 11.43 -6.49
CA PHE A 200 0.48 10.69 -7.66
C PHE A 200 -1.04 10.77 -7.83
N ASP A 201 -1.48 11.38 -8.92
CA ASP A 201 -2.89 11.58 -9.25
C ASP A 201 -3.36 10.59 -10.31
N LEU A 202 -4.50 9.95 -10.05
CA LEU A 202 -5.26 9.19 -11.04
C LEU A 202 -6.57 9.95 -11.35
N PRO A 203 -6.76 10.37 -12.62
CA PRO A 203 -7.96 11.09 -13.03
C PRO A 203 -9.23 10.25 -12.89
#